data_AF-A0A497L224-F1
#
_entry.id   AF-A0A497L224-F1
#
_cell.length_a   1.000
_cell.length_b   1.000
_cell.length_c   1.000
_cell.angle_alpha   90.00
_cell.angle_beta   90.00
_cell.angle_gamma   90.00
#
_symmetry.space_group_name_H-M   'P 1'
#
loop_
_entity.id
_entity.type
_entity.pdbx_description
1 polymer ?
#
loop_
_entity_poly.entity_id
_entity_poly.type
_entity_poly.pdbx_seq_one_letter_code
_entity_poly.pdbx_strand_id
1 'polypeptide(L)'
;MEMEEVRKRISDAKTYLEDYRMYGRMVADAIDALDRLDGLVADPTERHLTEALKLAEGLNEALEPYRSYVPTPAEYMDQILGWLKSQTG
;
A
#
# COMPACT_ATOMS: atom_id res chain seq x y z
N MET A 1 -8.13 13.19 -0.81
CA MET A 1 -8.08 12.00 -1.67
C MET A 1 -9.27 11.16 -1.31
N GLU A 2 -10.08 10.80 -2.29
CA GLU A 2 -11.26 9.96 -2.06
C GLU A 2 -10.86 8.48 -2.00
N MET A 3 -11.73 7.63 -1.46
CA MET A 3 -11.47 6.19 -1.34
C MET A 3 -11.12 5.56 -2.70
N GLU A 4 -11.84 5.92 -3.77
CA GLU A 4 -11.58 5.38 -5.11
C GLU A 4 -10.17 5.72 -5.62
N GLU A 5 -9.68 6.92 -5.30
CA GLU A 5 -8.33 7.35 -5.67
C GLU A 5 -7.26 6.57 -4.90
N VAL A 6 -7.50 6.29 -3.60
CA VAL A 6 -6.58 5.48 -2.78
C VAL A 6 -6.52 4.05 -3.29
N ARG A 7 -7.68 3.44 -3.59
CA ARG A 7 -7.74 2.10 -4.17
C ARG A 7 -7.03 2.03 -5.51
N LYS A 8 -7.15 3.08 -6.32
CA LYS A 8 -6.36 3.22 -7.54
C LYS A 8 -4.85 3.25 -7.25
N ARG A 9 -4.38 3.99 -6.23
CA ARG A 9 -2.96 3.98 -5.85
C ARG A 9 -2.47 2.62 -5.38
N ILE A 10 -3.29 1.87 -4.65
CA ILE A 10 -2.98 0.50 -4.25
C ILE A 10 -2.83 -0.39 -5.49
N SER A 11 -3.77 -0.31 -6.43
CA SER A 11 -3.70 -1.04 -7.70
C SER A 11 -2.49 -0.66 -8.55
N ASP A 12 -2.17 0.63 -8.64
CA ASP A 12 -1.02 1.14 -9.40
C ASP A 12 0.30 0.64 -8.79
N ALA A 13 0.43 0.69 -7.45
CA ALA A 13 1.58 0.14 -6.74
C ALA A 13 1.73 -1.38 -6.95
N LYS A 14 0.61 -2.11 -6.93
CA LYS A 14 0.60 -3.55 -7.16
C LYS A 14 1.05 -3.90 -8.58
N THR A 15 0.47 -3.22 -9.57
CA THR A 15 0.80 -3.41 -10.99
C THR A 15 2.29 -3.15 -11.23
N TYR A 16 2.83 -2.09 -10.61
CA TYR A 16 4.26 -1.81 -10.68
C TYR A 16 5.07 -2.99 -10.13
N LEU A 17 4.73 -3.50 -8.94
CA LEU A 17 5.50 -4.58 -8.30
C LEU A 17 5.37 -5.94 -9.00
N GLU A 18 4.28 -6.20 -9.73
CA GLU A 18 4.12 -7.46 -10.50
C GLU A 18 5.24 -7.65 -11.53
N ASP A 19 5.70 -6.57 -12.18
CA ASP A 19 6.86 -6.62 -13.09
C ASP A 19 8.16 -7.04 -12.36
N TYR A 20 8.19 -6.85 -11.04
CA TYR A 20 9.31 -7.21 -10.16
C TYR A 20 9.07 -8.49 -9.36
N ARG A 21 7.98 -9.23 -9.59
CA ARG A 21 7.66 -10.44 -8.83
C ARG A 21 8.77 -11.49 -8.89
N MET A 22 9.50 -11.54 -10.01
CA MET A 22 10.64 -12.44 -10.21
C MET A 22 11.84 -12.16 -9.28
N TYR A 23 11.92 -10.97 -8.67
CA TYR A 23 13.02 -10.61 -7.76
C TYR A 23 12.90 -11.24 -6.37
N GLY A 24 11.87 -12.06 -6.14
CA GLY A 24 11.82 -13.00 -5.03
C GLY A 24 10.65 -12.76 -4.08
N ARG A 25 10.68 -13.51 -2.97
CA ARG A 25 9.55 -13.62 -2.03
C ARG A 25 9.14 -12.28 -1.43
N MET A 26 10.07 -11.37 -1.19
CA MET A 26 9.77 -10.04 -0.65
C MET A 26 8.82 -9.24 -1.53
N VAL A 27 8.97 -9.30 -2.85
CA VAL A 27 8.07 -8.59 -3.78
C VAL A 27 6.71 -9.26 -3.85
N ALA A 28 6.69 -10.60 -3.84
CA ALA A 28 5.43 -11.36 -3.78
C ALA A 28 4.64 -11.06 -2.49
N ASP A 29 5.31 -11.04 -1.34
CA ASP A 29 4.68 -10.72 -0.05
C ASP A 29 4.15 -9.27 -0.04
N ALA A 30 4.84 -8.33 -0.70
CA ALA A 30 4.38 -6.94 -0.85
C ALA A 30 3.13 -6.83 -1.76
N ILE A 31 3.08 -7.60 -2.85
CA ILE A 31 1.90 -7.68 -3.73
C ILE A 31 0.69 -8.22 -2.97
N ASP A 32 0.87 -9.33 -2.23
CA ASP A 32 -0.20 -9.94 -1.44
C ASP A 32 -0.70 -8.99 -0.34
N ALA A 33 0.21 -8.23 0.28
CA ALA A 33 -0.14 -7.20 1.25
C ALA A 33 -0.92 -6.03 0.63
N LEU A 34 -0.58 -5.59 -0.59
CA LEU A 34 -1.34 -4.58 -1.32
C LEU A 34 -2.75 -5.08 -1.67
N ASP A 35 -2.90 -6.35 -2.06
CA ASP A 35 -4.22 -6.94 -2.31
C ASP A 35 -5.08 -7.01 -1.05
N ARG A 36 -4.49 -7.38 0.09
CA ARG A 36 -5.18 -7.32 1.38
C ARG A 36 -5.55 -5.88 1.75
N LEU A 37 -4.68 -4.92 1.47
CA LEU A 37 -4.91 -3.51 1.75
C LEU A 37 -6.11 -2.99 0.94
N ASP A 38 -6.21 -3.32 -0.35
CA ASP A 38 -7.38 -2.95 -1.16
C ASP A 38 -8.68 -3.53 -0.60
N GLY A 39 -8.65 -4.80 -0.18
CA GLY A 39 -9.81 -5.45 0.43
C GLY A 39 -10.29 -4.78 1.72
N LEU A 40 -9.37 -4.33 2.57
CA LEU A 40 -9.69 -3.58 3.79
C LEU A 40 -10.23 -2.18 3.50
N VAL A 41 -9.67 -1.50 2.49
CA VAL A 41 -10.10 -0.14 2.09
C VAL A 41 -11.46 -0.17 1.37
N ALA A 42 -11.79 -1.25 0.68
CA ALA A 42 -13.09 -1.43 0.02
C ALA A 42 -14.28 -1.48 1.00
N ASP A 43 -14.04 -1.81 2.26
CA ASP A 43 -15.05 -1.81 3.34
C ASP A 43 -14.48 -1.08 4.58
N PRO A 44 -14.49 0.27 4.63
CA PRO A 44 -13.72 1.07 5.57
C PRO A 44 -14.36 1.13 6.98
N THR A 45 -14.55 -0.01 7.63
CA THR A 45 -14.91 -0.04 9.06
C THR A 45 -13.73 0.47 9.91
N GLU A 46 -13.99 0.98 11.12
CA GLU A 46 -12.91 1.43 12.03
C GLU A 46 -11.82 0.35 12.24
N ARG A 47 -12.27 -0.91 12.35
CA ARG A 47 -11.38 -2.06 12.46
C ARG A 47 -10.54 -2.25 11.20
N HIS A 48 -11.17 -2.22 10.03
CA HIS A 48 -10.47 -2.40 8.76
C HIS A 48 -9.50 -1.25 8.49
N LEU A 49 -9.86 -0.01 8.79
CA LEU A 49 -8.98 1.15 8.65
C LEU A 49 -7.77 1.06 9.58
N THR A 50 -7.96 0.62 10.83
CA THR A 50 -6.85 0.38 11.77
C THR A 50 -5.92 -0.73 11.29
N GLU A 51 -6.48 -1.81 10.75
CA GLU A 51 -5.70 -2.92 10.20
C GLU A 51 -4.96 -2.51 8.91
N ALA A 52 -5.63 -1.76 8.04
CA ALA A 52 -5.07 -1.20 6.81
C ALA A 52 -3.91 -0.26 7.11
N LEU A 53 -4.04 0.62 8.12
CA LEU A 53 -2.97 1.51 8.54
C LEU A 53 -1.73 0.73 8.96
N LYS A 54 -1.87 -0.27 9.84
CA LYS A 54 -0.75 -1.10 10.29
C LYS A 54 -0.06 -1.83 9.13
N LEU A 55 -0.85 -2.34 8.18
CA LEU A 55 -0.34 -3.02 7.01
C LEU A 55 0.43 -2.06 6.09
N ALA A 56 -0.11 -0.87 5.84
CA ALA A 56 0.53 0.16 5.03
C ALA A 56 1.82 0.69 5.69
N GLU A 57 1.86 0.81 7.02
CA GLU A 57 3.07 1.20 7.76
C GLU A 57 4.18 0.16 7.59
N GLY A 58 3.86 -1.13 7.74
CA GLY A 58 4.82 -2.21 7.51
C GLY A 58 5.34 -2.27 6.06
N LEU A 59 4.45 -2.06 5.09
CA LEU A 59 4.84 -1.95 3.68
C LEU A 59 5.79 -0.78 3.43
N ASN A 60 5.51 0.38 4.02
CA ASN A 60 6.34 1.57 3.85
C ASN A 60 7.71 1.43 4.53
N GLU A 61 7.78 0.76 5.68
CA GLU A 61 9.05 0.41 6.32
C GLU A 61 9.88 -0.55 5.45
N ALA A 62 9.26 -1.59 4.89
CA ALA A 62 9.94 -2.50 3.98
C ALA A 62 10.42 -1.81 2.69
N LEU A 63 9.71 -0.77 2.25
CA LEU A 63 10.04 0.03 1.08
C LEU A 63 11.17 1.04 1.34
N GLU A 64 11.39 1.44 2.60
CA GLU A 64 12.29 2.55 3.00
C GLU A 64 13.71 2.46 2.39
N PRO A 65 14.40 1.30 2.41
CA PRO A 65 15.72 1.15 1.82
C PRO A 65 15.75 1.29 0.29
N TYR A 66 14.59 1.15 -0.35
CA TYR A 66 14.44 1.07 -1.81
C TYR A 66 13.82 2.33 -2.42
N ARG A 67 13.41 3.32 -1.62
CA ARG A 67 12.65 4.50 -2.10
C ARG A 67 13.35 5.28 -3.22
N SER A 68 14.69 5.32 -3.24
CA SER A 68 15.47 5.96 -4.32
C SER A 68 15.46 5.16 -5.62
N TYR A 69 15.25 3.84 -5.55
CA TYR A 69 15.20 2.94 -6.69
C TYR A 69 13.78 2.78 -7.25
N VAL A 70 12.77 2.93 -6.40
CA VAL A 70 11.35 2.82 -6.75
C VAL A 70 10.56 4.06 -6.30
N PRO A 71 10.85 5.25 -6.87
CA PRO A 71 10.27 6.51 -6.43
C PRO A 71 8.75 6.57 -6.61
N THR A 72 8.22 5.93 -7.66
CA THR A 72 6.78 5.92 -7.94
C THR A 72 5.97 5.11 -6.92
N PRO A 73 6.31 3.84 -6.62
CA PRO A 73 5.68 3.12 -5.50
C PRO A 73 5.83 3.83 -4.16
N ALA A 74 6.97 4.48 -3.90
CA ALA A 74 7.17 5.24 -2.68
C ALA A 74 6.19 6.40 -2.53
N GLU A 75 5.95 7.15 -3.62
CA GLU A 75 4.96 8.23 -3.63
C GLU A 75 3.53 7.70 -3.42
N TYR A 76 3.17 6.58 -4.05
CA TYR A 76 1.87 5.96 -3.85
C TYR A 76 1.67 5.49 -2.41
N MET A 77 2.70 4.90 -1.80
CA MET A 77 2.65 4.51 -0.39
C MET A 77 2.48 5.70 0.55
N ASP A 78 3.14 6.83 0.28
CA ASP A 78 2.96 8.05 1.07
C ASP A 78 1.52 8.58 0.99
N GLN A 79 0.94 8.54 -0.21
CA GLN A 79 -0.45 8.95 -0.44
C GLN A 79 -1.46 8.04 0.28
N ILE A 80 -1.26 6.72 0.20
CA ILE A 80 -2.09 5.72 0.88
C ILE A 80 -2.01 5.92 2.40
N LEU A 81 -0.81 6.06 2.96
CA LEU A 81 -0.60 6.31 4.39
C LEU A 81 -1.22 7.63 4.85
N GLY A 82 -1.07 8.69 4.07
CA GLY A 82 -1.65 10.00 4.38
C GLY A 82 -3.17 9.92 4.49
N TRP A 83 -3.83 9.22 3.57
CA TRP A 83 -5.27 9.00 3.64
C TRP A 83 -5.66 8.12 4.83
N LEU A 84 -5.01 6.98 5.04
CA LEU A 84 -5.34 6.09 6.16
C LEU A 84 -5.26 6.82 7.51
N LYS A 85 -4.20 7.61 7.71
CA LYS A 85 -4.04 8.43 8.92
C LYS A 85 -5.15 9.46 9.10
N SER A 86 -5.69 10.03 8.02
CA SER A 86 -6.82 10.96 8.12
C SER A 86 -8.16 10.28 8.41
N GLN A 87 -8.26 8.97 8.19
CA GLN A 87 -9.47 8.19 8.52
C GLN A 87 -9.43 7.58 9.93
N THR A 88 -8.24 7.36 10.50
CA THR A 88 -8.06 6.76 11.83
C THR A 88 -7.72 7.76 12.94
N GLY A 89 -7.48 9.02 12.58
CA GLY A 89 -7.05 10.10 13.48
C GLY A 89 -8.19 10.94 14.04
#